data_AF-B9SSU5-F1
#
_entry.id   AF-B9SSU5-F1
#
_cell.length_a   1.000
_cell.length_b   1.000
_cell.length_c   1.000
_cell.angle_alpha   90.00
_cell.angle_beta   90.00
_cell.angle_gamma   90.00
#
_symmetry.space_group_name_H-M   'P 1'
#
loop_
_entity.id
_entity.type
_entity.pdbx_description
1 polymer ?
#
loop_
_entity_poly.entity_id
_entity_poly.type
_entity_poly.pdbx_seq_one_letter_code
_entity_poly.pdbx_strand_id
1 'polypeptide(L)'
;MLGEWIRRNCHRLRELTVRFIYGVQIINVSSTSLETLYVRNEPGDNLLRVNVISAERLRTLNVWFENSYSEYETTSIRIISAPNLESLTLSGDIIDEYRLANLVNLQEAHLYRTGYDPFCSTRYSRLNPNLVDIIHGVRNARRIVSHRVFFESVMARELQHLATFERAESLTVEVSPPNSLPEGGISAFHCGLFPNLRTMSSSARECKTQ
;
A
#
# COMPACT_ATOMS: atom_id res chain seq x y z
N MET A 1 13.79 18.31 -12.17
CA MET A 1 12.94 17.09 -12.12
C MET A 1 11.46 17.45 -11.90
N LEU A 2 10.49 16.58 -12.23
CA LEU A 2 9.04 16.83 -12.07
C LEU A 2 8.66 17.34 -10.66
N GLY A 3 9.22 16.71 -9.62
CA GLY A 3 9.00 17.13 -8.23
C GLY A 3 9.40 18.57 -7.92
N GLU A 4 10.54 19.02 -8.47
CA GLU A 4 11.00 20.40 -8.30
C GLU A 4 10.12 21.39 -9.08
N TRP A 5 9.64 20.99 -10.26
CA TRP A 5 8.75 21.82 -11.06
C TRP A 5 7.40 22.04 -10.34
N ILE A 6 6.81 20.98 -9.77
CA ILE A 6 5.58 21.09 -8.96
C ILE A 6 5.81 22.01 -7.77
N ARG A 7 6.91 21.80 -7.03
CA ARG A 7 7.24 22.64 -5.87
C ARG A 7 7.38 24.12 -6.23
N ARG A 8 7.94 24.44 -7.40
CA ARG A 8 8.20 25.83 -7.83
C ARG A 8 7.01 26.53 -8.46
N ASN A 9 6.10 25.80 -9.10
CA ASN A 9 5.05 26.41 -9.93
C ASN A 9 3.63 26.15 -9.40
N CYS A 10 3.46 25.16 -8.54
CA CYS A 10 2.15 24.63 -8.19
C CYS A 10 1.84 24.81 -6.69
N HIS A 11 2.10 26.00 -6.14
CA HIS A 11 1.97 26.28 -4.70
C HIS A 11 0.57 26.06 -4.11
N ARG A 12 -0.48 26.04 -4.94
CA ARG A 12 -1.87 25.81 -4.54
C ARG A 12 -2.42 24.45 -4.98
N LEU A 13 -1.58 23.57 -5.50
CA LEU A 13 -2.00 22.28 -6.00
C LEU A 13 -2.41 21.36 -4.85
N ARG A 14 -3.70 21.06 -4.79
CA ARG A 14 -4.30 20.19 -3.76
C ARG A 14 -4.35 18.73 -4.19
N GLU A 15 -4.44 18.46 -5.48
CA GLU A 15 -4.57 17.11 -6.01
C GLU A 15 -3.59 16.90 -7.15
N LEU A 16 -2.87 15.78 -7.10
CA LEU A 16 -1.94 15.39 -8.15
C LEU A 16 -2.18 13.93 -8.51
N THR A 17 -2.43 13.70 -9.80
CA THR A 17 -2.50 12.37 -10.39
C THR A 17 -1.37 12.21 -11.38
N VAL A 18 -0.55 11.17 -11.21
CA VAL A 18 0.54 10.82 -12.11
C VAL A 18 0.28 9.42 -12.66
N ARG A 19 0.23 9.29 -13.99
CA ARG A 19 -0.03 8.05 -14.74
C ARG A 19 0.80 8.06 -16.02
N PHE A 20 1.05 6.89 -16.62
CA PHE A 20 1.77 6.73 -17.88
C PHE A 20 3.16 7.38 -17.86
N ILE A 21 3.99 6.90 -16.93
CA ILE A 21 5.22 7.56 -16.50
C ILE A 21 6.38 7.13 -17.40
N TYR A 22 6.48 7.73 -18.58
CA TYR A 22 7.58 7.51 -19.51
C TYR A 22 8.78 8.40 -19.20
N GLY A 23 9.98 7.81 -19.18
CA GLY A 23 11.25 8.52 -18.99
C GLY A 23 11.49 9.09 -17.59
N VAL A 24 10.59 8.87 -16.63
CA VAL A 24 10.72 9.36 -15.25
C VAL A 24 10.88 8.19 -14.30
N GLN A 25 12.09 8.01 -13.79
CA GLN A 25 12.41 6.93 -12.85
C GLN A 25 12.09 7.23 -11.40
N ILE A 26 12.04 8.51 -11.02
CA ILE A 26 11.92 8.93 -9.61
C ILE A 26 10.93 10.08 -9.50
N ILE A 27 9.93 9.89 -8.66
CA ILE A 27 9.01 10.93 -8.22
C ILE A 27 9.37 11.31 -6.78
N ASN A 28 9.81 12.56 -6.60
CA ASN A 28 10.04 13.16 -5.29
C ASN A 28 8.94 14.20 -5.03
N VAL A 29 8.12 13.99 -4.02
CA VAL A 29 7.05 14.91 -3.64
C VAL A 29 7.47 15.70 -2.41
N SER A 30 7.48 17.01 -2.56
CA SER A 30 7.56 17.98 -1.46
C SER A 30 6.54 19.07 -1.71
N SER A 31 5.49 19.12 -0.91
CA SER A 31 4.40 20.08 -1.08
C SER A 31 3.80 20.50 0.24
N THR A 32 3.47 21.79 0.37
CA THR A 32 2.80 22.35 1.53
C THR A 32 1.29 22.46 1.34
N SER A 33 0.76 22.18 0.14
CA SER A 33 -0.67 22.33 -0.20
C SER A 33 -1.33 21.07 -0.72
N LEU A 34 -0.56 20.03 -1.06
CA LEU A 34 -1.09 18.79 -1.62
C LEU A 34 -1.86 18.01 -0.56
N GLU A 35 -3.09 17.65 -0.88
CA GLU A 35 -4.04 16.90 -0.03
C GLU A 35 -4.27 15.49 -0.57
N THR A 36 -4.21 15.29 -1.89
CA THR A 36 -4.36 13.99 -2.54
C THR A 36 -3.23 13.73 -3.53
N LEU A 37 -2.59 12.57 -3.41
CA LEU A 37 -1.61 12.07 -4.37
C LEU A 37 -2.03 10.70 -4.89
N TYR A 38 -2.14 10.59 -6.21
CA TYR A 38 -2.33 9.33 -6.91
C TYR A 38 -1.16 9.08 -7.85
N VAL A 39 -0.51 7.92 -7.71
CA VAL A 39 0.58 7.47 -8.58
C VAL A 39 0.22 6.09 -9.11
N ARG A 40 0.20 5.93 -10.43
CA ARG A 40 0.03 4.64 -11.09
C ARG A 40 1.20 4.38 -12.03
N ASN A 41 1.91 3.29 -11.76
CA ASN A 41 2.92 2.71 -12.64
C ASN A 41 2.31 1.50 -13.33
N GLU A 42 2.09 1.61 -14.64
CA GLU A 42 1.56 0.54 -15.50
C GLU A 42 2.72 -0.27 -16.12
N PRO A 43 2.44 -1.45 -16.70
CA PRO A 43 3.43 -2.17 -17.49
C PRO A 43 3.98 -1.31 -18.64
N GLY A 44 5.31 -1.18 -18.72
CA GLY A 44 6.00 -0.38 -19.74
C GLY A 44 6.31 1.06 -19.33
N ASP A 45 5.89 1.50 -18.15
CA ASP A 45 6.38 2.75 -17.55
C ASP A 45 7.87 2.63 -17.18
N ASN A 46 8.48 3.74 -16.73
CA ASN A 46 9.87 3.76 -16.25
C ASN A 46 10.03 4.15 -14.77
N LEU A 47 8.93 4.31 -14.02
CA LEU A 47 9.00 4.65 -12.61
C LEU A 47 9.60 3.50 -11.78
N LEU A 48 10.62 3.84 -11.01
CA LEU A 48 11.26 2.94 -10.05
C LEU A 48 10.98 3.37 -8.61
N ARG A 49 10.86 4.68 -8.34
CA ARG A 49 10.82 5.19 -6.96
C ARG A 49 9.78 6.28 -6.75
N VAL A 50 9.01 6.14 -5.67
CA VAL A 50 8.10 7.17 -5.17
C VAL A 50 8.55 7.58 -3.77
N ASN A 51 8.98 8.83 -3.63
CA ASN A 51 9.40 9.40 -2.36
C ASN A 51 8.48 10.55 -1.97
N VAL A 52 7.71 10.39 -0.89
CA VAL A 52 6.98 11.47 -0.23
C VAL A 52 7.88 12.03 0.86
N ILE A 53 8.62 13.10 0.53
CA ILE A 53 9.66 13.67 1.40
C ILE A 53 9.03 14.53 2.51
N SER A 54 8.11 15.40 2.13
CA SER A 54 7.37 16.28 3.05
C SER A 54 6.04 16.68 2.41
N ALA A 55 4.94 16.24 3.01
CA ALA A 55 3.60 16.55 2.54
C ALA A 55 2.64 16.70 3.73
N GLU A 56 2.73 17.84 4.43
CA GLU A 56 2.01 18.06 5.68
C GLU A 56 0.50 18.04 5.53
N ARG A 57 -0.04 18.50 4.40
CA ARG A 57 -1.50 18.52 4.15
C ARG A 57 -2.02 17.26 3.48
N LEU A 58 -1.15 16.30 3.16
CA LEU A 58 -1.53 15.10 2.43
C LEU A 58 -2.42 14.23 3.31
N ARG A 59 -3.67 14.06 2.88
CA ARG A 59 -4.68 13.22 3.54
C ARG A 59 -4.84 11.88 2.85
N THR A 60 -4.69 11.85 1.53
CA THR A 60 -4.89 10.63 0.73
C THR A 60 -3.68 10.34 -0.14
N LEU A 61 -3.15 9.13 -0.01
CA LEU A 61 -2.09 8.60 -0.87
C LEU A 61 -2.55 7.28 -1.49
N ASN A 62 -2.54 7.23 -2.81
CA ASN A 62 -2.80 6.02 -3.56
C ASN A 62 -1.62 5.72 -4.48
N VAL A 63 -1.03 4.54 -4.31
CA VAL A 63 0.04 4.04 -5.15
C VAL A 63 -0.38 2.69 -5.72
N TRP A 64 -0.46 2.65 -7.05
CA TRP A 64 -0.59 1.43 -7.82
C TRP A 64 0.72 1.18 -8.54
N PHE A 65 1.28 -0.02 -8.37
CA PHE A 65 2.54 -0.38 -8.99
C PHE A 65 2.44 -1.76 -9.65
N GLU A 66 2.51 -1.83 -10.97
CA GLU A 66 2.69 -3.11 -11.68
C GLU A 66 4.14 -3.21 -12.15
N ASN A 67 4.84 -4.26 -11.74
CA ASN A 67 6.26 -4.40 -12.03
C ASN A 67 6.45 -5.03 -13.41
N SER A 68 6.97 -4.26 -14.37
CA SER A 68 7.38 -4.76 -15.68
C SER A 68 8.90 -4.87 -15.86
N TYR A 69 9.69 -4.65 -14.80
CA TYR A 69 11.14 -4.46 -14.93
C TYR A 69 11.93 -5.75 -14.78
N SER A 70 13.09 -5.76 -15.45
CA SER A 70 14.09 -6.81 -15.34
C SER A 70 14.58 -6.98 -13.89
N GLU A 71 15.09 -8.17 -13.57
CA GLU A 71 15.65 -8.55 -12.27
C GLU A 71 16.82 -7.68 -11.75
N TYR A 72 17.18 -6.59 -12.43
CA TYR A 72 18.31 -5.74 -12.08
C TYR A 72 17.92 -4.39 -11.47
N GLU A 73 16.68 -3.94 -11.65
CA GLU A 73 16.22 -2.66 -11.09
C GLU A 73 15.47 -2.87 -9.77
N THR A 74 15.57 -1.91 -8.86
CA THR A 74 14.95 -1.97 -7.52
C THR A 74 13.89 -0.90 -7.40
N THR A 75 12.66 -1.35 -7.16
CA THR A 75 11.47 -0.52 -6.99
C THR A 75 11.27 -0.13 -5.52
N SER A 76 10.87 1.11 -5.23
CA SER A 76 10.70 1.54 -3.82
C SER A 76 9.64 2.60 -3.60
N ILE A 77 8.96 2.51 -2.45
CA ILE A 77 8.06 3.53 -1.94
C ILE A 77 8.58 3.97 -0.58
N ARG A 78 8.83 5.27 -0.43
CA ARG A 78 9.32 5.87 0.81
C ARG A 78 8.42 7.03 1.20
N ILE A 79 7.80 6.94 2.37
CA ILE A 79 7.08 8.04 3.01
C ILE A 79 7.92 8.50 4.18
N ILE A 80 8.57 9.65 4.03
CA ILE A 80 9.45 10.23 5.05
C ILE A 80 8.61 11.07 6.03
N SER A 81 7.74 11.94 5.51
CA SER A 81 6.88 12.80 6.33
C SER A 81 5.55 13.11 5.64
N ALA A 82 4.47 12.54 6.19
CA ALA A 82 3.08 12.81 5.84
C ALA A 82 2.20 12.69 7.11
N PRO A 83 2.37 13.61 8.09
CA PRO A 83 1.81 13.44 9.43
C PRO A 83 0.28 13.44 9.47
N ASN A 84 -0.38 14.06 8.49
CA ASN A 84 -1.85 14.13 8.41
C ASN A 84 -2.44 13.12 7.41
N LEU A 85 -1.69 12.08 7.03
CA LEU A 85 -2.19 11.06 6.13
C LEU A 85 -3.28 10.24 6.83
N GLU A 86 -4.48 10.28 6.27
CA GLU A 86 -5.69 9.64 6.78
C GLU A 86 -6.01 8.35 6.01
N SER A 87 -5.68 8.29 4.71
CA SER A 87 -5.93 7.13 3.86
C SER A 87 -4.70 6.77 3.02
N LEU A 88 -4.29 5.50 3.11
CA LEU A 88 -3.24 4.90 2.30
C LEU A 88 -3.81 3.74 1.47
N THR A 89 -3.59 3.78 0.16
CA THR A 89 -3.85 2.67 -0.73
C THR A 89 -2.55 2.20 -1.38
N LEU A 90 -2.21 0.94 -1.19
CA LEU A 90 -1.16 0.21 -1.89
C LEU A 90 -1.84 -0.84 -2.77
N SER A 91 -1.58 -0.85 -4.08
CA SER A 91 -2.21 -1.76 -5.04
C SER A 91 -1.22 -2.15 -6.14
N GLY A 92 -1.56 -3.18 -6.89
CA GLY A 92 -0.66 -3.81 -7.85
C GLY A 92 0.21 -4.87 -7.18
N ASP A 93 1.47 -4.91 -7.58
CA ASP A 93 2.49 -5.82 -7.08
C ASP A 93 3.16 -5.28 -5.81
N ILE A 94 3.65 -6.20 -4.99
CA ILE A 94 4.58 -5.85 -3.92
C ILE A 94 5.94 -5.55 -4.55
N ILE A 95 6.41 -4.33 -4.32
CA ILE A 95 7.69 -3.82 -4.84
C ILE A 95 8.86 -4.24 -3.94
N ASP A 96 10.07 -3.91 -4.36
CA ASP A 96 11.28 -4.39 -3.69
C ASP A 96 11.52 -3.79 -2.30
N GLU A 97 11.18 -2.52 -2.06
CA GLU A 97 11.43 -1.84 -0.79
C GLU A 97 10.28 -0.93 -0.36
N TYR A 98 9.85 -1.08 0.89
CA TYR A 98 8.93 -0.15 1.56
C TYR A 98 9.67 0.58 2.68
N ARG A 99 9.44 1.89 2.81
CA ARG A 99 9.79 2.64 4.01
C ARG A 99 8.65 3.58 4.33
N LEU A 100 7.70 3.08 5.11
CA LEU A 100 6.55 3.86 5.54
C LEU A 100 6.87 4.42 6.93
N ALA A 101 7.04 5.74 7.06
CA ALA A 101 7.15 6.38 8.37
C ALA A 101 5.93 6.01 9.25
N ASN A 102 6.04 6.19 10.56
CA ASN A 102 4.95 5.89 11.48
C ASN A 102 3.72 6.78 11.20
N LEU A 103 2.71 6.25 10.50
CA LEU A 103 1.52 6.98 10.06
C LEU A 103 0.49 7.07 11.20
N VAL A 104 0.73 7.94 12.18
CA VAL A 104 -0.05 8.00 13.44
C VAL A 104 -1.52 8.39 13.27
N ASN A 105 -1.85 9.15 12.21
CA ASN A 105 -3.19 9.63 11.92
C ASN A 105 -3.93 8.78 10.87
N LEU A 106 -3.34 7.68 10.43
CA LEU A 106 -3.94 6.81 9.43
C LEU A 106 -5.26 6.26 9.97
N GLN A 107 -6.34 6.48 9.22
CA GLN A 107 -7.67 5.94 9.51
C GLN A 107 -7.91 4.68 8.69
N GLU A 108 -7.52 4.70 7.42
CA GLU A 108 -7.80 3.62 6.47
C GLU A 108 -6.54 3.16 5.75
N ALA A 109 -6.34 1.84 5.70
CA ALA A 109 -5.32 1.20 4.88
C ALA A 109 -5.97 0.21 3.93
N HIS A 110 -5.78 0.43 2.62
CA HIS A 110 -6.17 -0.48 1.56
C HIS A 110 -4.93 -1.17 1.01
N LEU A 111 -4.79 -2.46 1.23
CA LEU A 111 -3.58 -3.22 0.89
C LEU A 111 -3.90 -4.27 -0.16
N TYR A 112 -3.26 -4.17 -1.33
CA TYR A 112 -3.29 -5.17 -2.40
C TYR A 112 -4.68 -5.75 -2.65
N ARG A 113 -5.65 -4.85 -2.83
CA ARG A 113 -7.05 -5.16 -3.18
C ARG A 113 -7.22 -5.70 -4.60
N THR A 114 -6.12 -5.98 -5.28
CA THR A 114 -6.08 -6.50 -6.62
C THR A 114 -6.39 -8.00 -6.56
N GLY A 115 -7.28 -8.47 -7.45
CA GLY A 115 -7.75 -9.86 -7.46
C GLY A 115 -6.74 -10.88 -8.00
N TYR A 116 -5.47 -10.50 -8.06
CA TYR A 116 -4.33 -11.32 -8.47
C TYR A 116 -3.29 -11.35 -7.36
N ASP A 117 -2.44 -12.36 -7.37
CA ASP A 117 -1.41 -12.56 -6.35
C ASP A 117 -0.36 -11.43 -6.43
N PRO A 118 -0.29 -10.52 -5.42
CA PRO A 118 0.63 -9.39 -5.45
C PRO A 118 2.10 -9.83 -5.25
N PHE A 119 2.35 -11.11 -4.99
CA PHE A 119 3.67 -11.69 -4.77
C PHE A 119 4.31 -12.27 -6.03
N CYS A 120 3.60 -12.33 -7.17
CA CYS A 120 4.10 -12.99 -8.39
C CYS A 120 5.41 -12.40 -8.94
N SER A 121 5.65 -11.10 -8.74
CA SER A 121 6.82 -10.39 -9.29
C SER A 121 7.87 -10.01 -8.24
N THR A 122 7.64 -10.33 -6.96
CA THR A 122 8.57 -9.95 -5.89
C THR A 122 9.64 -11.02 -5.65
N ARG A 123 10.89 -10.59 -5.47
CA ARG A 123 11.97 -11.50 -5.06
C ARG A 123 11.67 -12.09 -3.69
N TYR A 124 11.69 -13.42 -3.58
CA TYR A 124 11.41 -14.15 -2.34
C TYR A 124 12.19 -13.63 -1.12
N SER A 125 13.43 -13.18 -1.30
CA SER A 125 14.29 -12.65 -0.24
C SER A 125 13.86 -11.29 0.32
N ARG A 126 13.06 -10.51 -0.44
CA ARG A 126 12.57 -9.18 -0.04
C ARG A 126 11.15 -9.19 0.52
N LEU A 127 10.45 -10.31 0.40
CA LEU A 127 9.06 -10.44 0.84
C LEU A 127 8.88 -10.20 2.35
N ASN A 128 9.67 -10.86 3.19
CA ASN A 128 9.55 -10.71 4.65
C ASN A 128 9.77 -9.27 5.13
N PRO A 129 10.88 -8.58 4.79
CA PRO A 129 11.07 -7.21 5.24
C PRO A 129 10.00 -6.27 4.71
N ASN A 130 9.52 -6.46 3.47
CA ASN A 130 8.46 -5.63 2.91
C ASN A 130 7.13 -5.80 3.65
N LEU A 131 6.73 -7.03 3.96
CA LEU A 131 5.53 -7.30 4.76
C LEU A 131 5.63 -6.63 6.14
N VAL A 132 6.79 -6.74 6.79
CA VAL A 132 7.04 -6.10 8.10
C VAL A 132 6.94 -4.58 7.99
N ASP A 133 7.59 -3.96 7.00
CA ASP A 133 7.55 -2.51 6.79
C ASP A 133 6.13 -2.00 6.46
N ILE A 134 5.37 -2.75 5.65
CA ILE A 134 3.97 -2.43 5.35
C ILE A 134 3.15 -2.47 6.64
N ILE A 135 3.23 -3.56 7.42
CA ILE A 135 2.42 -3.71 8.63
C ILE A 135 2.80 -2.65 9.67
N HIS A 136 4.09 -2.39 9.89
CA HIS A 136 4.53 -1.31 10.77
C HIS A 136 4.05 0.07 10.32
N GLY A 137 4.08 0.33 9.02
CA GLY A 137 3.57 1.58 8.45
C GLY A 137 2.09 1.81 8.70
N VAL A 138 1.29 0.74 8.66
CA VAL A 138 -0.18 0.84 8.75
C VAL A 138 -0.78 0.37 10.08
N ARG A 139 0.03 -0.03 11.07
CA ARG A 139 -0.43 -0.57 12.37
C ARG A 139 -1.43 0.32 13.12
N ASN A 140 -1.40 1.63 12.84
CA ASN A 140 -2.27 2.63 13.48
C ASN A 140 -3.61 2.82 12.76
N ALA A 141 -3.82 2.22 11.60
CA ALA A 141 -5.08 2.32 10.88
C ALA A 141 -6.22 1.69 11.66
N ARG A 142 -7.38 2.36 11.66
CA ARG A 142 -8.61 1.87 12.28
C ARG A 142 -9.35 0.87 11.41
N ARG A 143 -9.27 1.07 10.10
CA ARG A 143 -9.87 0.17 9.10
C ARG A 143 -8.80 -0.39 8.17
N ILE A 144 -8.71 -1.70 8.13
CA ILE A 144 -7.87 -2.42 7.17
C ILE A 144 -8.77 -3.09 6.14
N VAL A 145 -8.50 -2.86 4.87
CA VAL A 145 -9.14 -3.56 3.75
C VAL A 145 -8.04 -4.20 2.92
N SER A 146 -8.06 -5.51 2.77
CA SER A 146 -7.01 -6.19 2.01
C SER A 146 -7.53 -7.46 1.36
N HIS A 147 -6.90 -7.86 0.26
CA HIS A 147 -7.14 -9.19 -0.30
C HIS A 147 -6.61 -10.28 0.64
N ARG A 148 -7.29 -11.43 0.65
CA ARG A 148 -6.97 -12.59 1.51
C ARG A 148 -5.50 -13.03 1.41
N VAL A 149 -4.96 -13.06 0.19
CA VAL A 149 -3.61 -13.55 -0.12
C VAL A 149 -2.52 -12.79 0.67
N PHE A 150 -2.73 -11.50 0.93
CA PHE A 150 -1.82 -10.70 1.75
C PHE A 150 -1.71 -11.28 3.17
N PHE A 151 -2.84 -11.52 3.83
CA PHE A 151 -2.84 -12.03 5.20
C PHE A 151 -2.39 -13.48 5.30
N GLU A 152 -2.74 -14.33 4.32
CA GLU A 152 -2.21 -15.70 4.27
C GLU A 152 -0.69 -15.71 4.24
N SER A 153 -0.09 -14.77 3.50
CA SER A 153 1.36 -14.64 3.45
C SER A 153 1.97 -14.15 4.76
N VAL A 154 1.29 -13.25 5.47
CA VAL A 154 1.72 -12.82 6.83
C VAL A 154 1.70 -14.01 7.80
N MET A 155 0.64 -14.81 7.77
CA MET A 155 0.46 -15.97 8.66
C MET A 155 1.41 -17.13 8.33
N ALA A 156 1.54 -17.49 7.04
CA ALA A 156 2.40 -18.58 6.59
C ALA A 156 3.89 -18.34 6.91
N ARG A 157 4.28 -17.08 7.09
CA ARG A 157 5.66 -16.66 7.41
C ARG A 157 5.86 -16.39 8.90
N GLU A 158 4.87 -16.75 9.71
CA GLU A 158 4.86 -16.57 11.16
C GLU A 158 5.08 -15.12 11.63
N LEU A 159 4.76 -14.13 10.79
CA LEU A 159 5.04 -12.71 11.08
C LEU A 159 4.08 -12.10 12.11
N GLN A 160 3.09 -12.86 12.60
CA GLN A 160 2.08 -12.37 13.56
C GLN A 160 2.67 -11.79 14.85
N HIS A 161 3.86 -12.24 15.27
CA HIS A 161 4.50 -11.74 16.49
C HIS A 161 5.22 -10.40 16.31
N LEU A 162 5.52 -10.00 15.06
CA LEU A 162 6.21 -8.74 14.74
C LEU A 162 5.22 -7.64 14.34
N ALA A 163 3.96 -8.01 14.10
CA ALA A 163 3.12 -7.27 13.17
C ALA A 163 1.66 -7.27 13.65
N THR A 164 1.37 -6.44 14.66
CA THR A 164 0.01 -6.25 15.18
C THR A 164 -0.62 -5.00 14.58
N PHE A 165 -1.88 -5.12 14.13
CA PHE A 165 -2.72 -3.99 13.78
C PHE A 165 -3.42 -3.47 15.04
N GLU A 166 -2.63 -2.86 15.92
CA GLU A 166 -3.05 -2.52 17.29
C GLU A 166 -4.32 -1.66 17.33
N ARG A 167 -4.51 -0.75 16.39
CA ARG A 167 -5.65 0.18 16.39
C ARG A 167 -6.80 -0.24 15.47
N ALA A 168 -6.67 -1.37 14.78
CA ALA A 168 -7.67 -1.80 13.83
C ALA A 168 -8.93 -2.28 14.56
N GLU A 169 -10.03 -1.57 14.31
CA GLU A 169 -11.37 -1.86 14.81
C GLU A 169 -12.22 -2.57 13.74
N SER A 170 -11.84 -2.41 12.47
CA SER A 170 -12.54 -2.97 11.32
C SER A 170 -11.60 -3.63 10.32
N LEU A 171 -11.96 -4.84 9.90
CA LEU A 171 -11.25 -5.62 8.89
C LEU A 171 -12.22 -6.04 7.78
N THR A 172 -11.87 -5.72 6.55
CA THR A 172 -12.56 -6.25 5.36
C THR A 172 -11.57 -7.10 4.56
N VAL A 173 -11.88 -8.38 4.42
CA VAL A 173 -11.08 -9.31 3.61
C VAL A 173 -11.74 -9.48 2.25
N GLU A 174 -11.07 -9.05 1.20
CA GLU A 174 -11.54 -9.25 -0.17
C GLU A 174 -11.16 -10.64 -0.66
N VAL A 175 -12.08 -11.27 -1.37
CA VAL A 175 -11.93 -12.62 -1.89
C VAL A 175 -12.26 -12.62 -3.37
N SER A 176 -11.34 -13.14 -4.18
CA SER A 176 -11.56 -13.34 -5.61
C SER A 176 -12.29 -14.67 -5.86
N PRO A 177 -13.40 -14.68 -6.63
CA PRO A 177 -14.04 -15.91 -7.08
C PRO A 177 -13.06 -16.77 -7.92
N PRO A 178 -13.14 -18.12 -7.89
CA PRO A 178 -14.15 -18.97 -7.26
C PRO A 178 -13.83 -19.37 -5.81
N ASN A 179 -12.74 -18.84 -5.23
CA ASN A 179 -12.19 -19.33 -3.97
C ASN A 179 -12.92 -18.71 -2.76
N SER A 180 -14.17 -19.10 -2.51
CA SER A 180 -14.86 -18.75 -1.26
C SER A 180 -13.97 -19.12 -0.05
N LEU A 181 -13.91 -18.23 0.95
CA LEU A 181 -13.21 -18.52 2.21
C LEU A 181 -13.75 -19.83 2.80
N PRO A 182 -12.93 -20.85 3.07
CA PRO A 182 -13.35 -21.91 3.98
C PRO A 182 -13.65 -21.23 5.32
N GLU A 183 -14.77 -21.58 5.95
CA GLU A 183 -15.32 -20.90 7.15
C GLU A 183 -14.30 -20.79 8.30
N GLY A 184 -13.24 -21.61 8.33
CA GLY A 184 -12.14 -21.56 9.30
C GLY A 184 -10.96 -20.62 8.98
N GLY A 185 -10.87 -20.04 7.77
CA GLY A 185 -9.76 -19.14 7.41
C GLY A 185 -9.91 -17.74 8.04
N ILE A 186 -11.14 -17.31 8.26
CA ILE A 186 -11.48 -16.00 8.84
C ILE A 186 -11.12 -15.95 10.33
N SER A 187 -11.40 -17.02 11.07
CA SER A 187 -11.12 -17.11 12.51
C SER A 187 -9.62 -17.15 12.80
N ALA A 188 -8.79 -17.65 11.88
CA ALA A 188 -7.33 -17.65 12.02
C ALA A 188 -6.73 -16.24 12.07
N PHE A 189 -7.34 -15.25 11.39
CA PHE A 189 -6.87 -13.87 11.43
C PHE A 189 -7.09 -13.20 12.78
N HIS A 190 -8.11 -13.64 13.53
CA HIS A 190 -8.52 -13.01 14.78
C HIS A 190 -7.51 -13.25 15.93
N CYS A 191 -6.81 -14.39 15.94
CA CYS A 191 -5.91 -14.76 17.01
C CYS A 191 -4.50 -14.18 16.80
N GLY A 192 -4.31 -12.91 17.18
CA GLY A 192 -2.99 -12.30 17.39
C GLY A 192 -2.71 -11.05 16.55
N LEU A 193 -3.24 -10.95 15.33
CA LEU A 193 -2.98 -9.80 14.45
C LEU A 193 -3.84 -8.57 14.77
N PHE A 194 -5.07 -8.76 15.24
CA PHE A 194 -6.05 -7.68 15.41
C PHE A 194 -6.64 -7.69 16.83
N PRO A 195 -5.89 -7.23 17.85
CA PRO A 195 -6.32 -7.33 19.25
C PRO A 195 -7.58 -6.50 19.58
N ASN A 196 -7.87 -5.45 18.81
CA ASN A 196 -8.99 -4.54 19.03
C ASN A 196 -10.11 -4.66 17.98
N LEU A 197 -10.15 -5.77 17.23
CA LEU A 197 -11.11 -5.95 16.15
C LEU A 197 -12.54 -6.04 16.68
N ARG A 198 -13.45 -5.24 16.11
CA ARG A 198 -14.87 -5.23 16.47
C ARG A 198 -15.75 -5.72 15.32
N THR A 199 -15.33 -5.43 14.10
CA THR A 199 -16.07 -5.77 12.90
C THR A 199 -15.15 -6.48 11.92
N MET A 200 -15.63 -7.61 11.40
CA MET A 200 -14.96 -8.33 10.34
C MET A 200 -15.99 -8.68 9.28
N SER A 201 -15.64 -8.42 8.02
CA SER A 201 -16.48 -8.76 6.88
C SER A 201 -15.64 -9.34 5.75
N SER A 202 -16.28 -10.15 4.92
CA SER A 202 -15.72 -10.56 3.64
C SER A 202 -16.51 -9.89 2.53
N SER A 203 -15.82 -9.49 1.47
CA SER A 203 -16.44 -9.01 0.24
C SER A 203 -15.96 -9.83 -0.94
N ALA A 204 -16.90 -10.29 -1.77
CA ALA A 204 -16.59 -10.86 -3.07
C ALA A 204 -16.40 -9.70 -4.05
N ARG A 205 -15.26 -9.65 -4.73
CA ARG A 205 -15.00 -8.65 -5.76
C ARG A 205 -15.10 -9.33 -7.12
N GLU A 206 -16.03 -8.89 -7.95
CA GLU A 206 -16.01 -9.23 -9.37
C GLU A 206 -14.77 -8.58 -9.99
N CYS A 207 -13.82 -9.39 -10.44
CA CYS A 207 -12.69 -8.90 -11.25
C CYS A 207 -13.27 -8.31 -12.54
N LYS A 208 -13.47 -6.99 -12.57
CA LYS A 208 -13.65 -6.28 -13.83
C LYS A 208 -12.29 -6.20 -14.50
N THR A 209 -12.10 -7.00 -15.54
CA THR A 209 -11.04 -6.81 -16.53
C THR A 209 -11.13 -5.35 -17.03
N GLN A 210 -10.11 -4.56 -16.74
CA GLN A 210 -9.85 -3.26 -17.35
C GLN A 210 -8.59 -3.35 -18.19
#